data_AF-E6PE46-F1
#
_entry.id   AF-E6PE46-F1
#
_cell.length_a   1.000
_cell.length_b   1.000
_cell.length_c   1.000
_cell.angle_alpha   90.00
_cell.angle_beta   90.00
_cell.angle_gamma   90.00
#
_symmetry.space_group_name_H-M   'P 1'
#
loop_
_entity.id
_entity.type
_entity.pdbx_description
1 polymer ?
#
loop_
_entity_poly.entity_id
_entity_poly.type
_entity_poly.pdbx_seq_one_letter_code
_entity_poly.pdbx_strand_id
1 'polypeptide(L)'
;MAETLAKRTPGVGRIIGAGITGGIIVDLFLILTRSAPFPGIYMFIASGLVGPAAFASSWYIALGIALHLIISIVWAAIYAAIFLRLFPKLPWWGNAVIFGVVVMLGMQVLLLGKHLEPAFPTGAGLVTVLIAHVVFFALPVAYILRNDL
;
A
#
# COMPACT_ATOMS: atom_id res chain seq x y z
N MET A 1 9.21 -32.89 -21.85
CA MET A 1 10.31 -31.98 -21.45
C MET A 1 9.69 -30.92 -20.55
N ALA A 2 9.47 -31.26 -19.28
CA ALA A 2 8.92 -30.35 -18.28
C ALA A 2 10.11 -29.63 -17.66
N GLU A 3 10.58 -28.58 -18.34
CA GLU A 3 11.52 -27.65 -17.75
C GLU A 3 10.86 -27.10 -16.48
N THR A 4 11.46 -27.45 -15.36
CA THR A 4 11.06 -26.98 -14.05
C THR A 4 11.25 -25.48 -14.08
N LEU A 5 10.18 -24.73 -14.38
CA LEU A 5 10.09 -23.28 -14.26
C LEU A 5 10.41 -22.95 -12.80
N ALA A 6 11.69 -22.84 -12.51
CA ALA A 6 12.18 -22.39 -11.23
C ALA A 6 11.59 -20.99 -11.04
N LYS A 7 10.60 -20.88 -10.15
CA LYS A 7 9.95 -19.61 -9.82
C LYS A 7 11.04 -18.61 -9.46
N ARG A 8 11.31 -17.67 -10.37
CA ARG A 8 12.29 -16.62 -10.12
C ARG A 8 11.70 -15.71 -9.07
N THR A 9 12.40 -15.55 -7.95
CA THR A 9 12.04 -14.50 -7.00
C THR A 9 12.19 -13.15 -7.71
N PRO A 10 11.22 -12.24 -7.60
CA PRO A 10 11.32 -10.92 -8.20
C PRO A 10 12.63 -10.25 -7.75
N GLY A 11 13.34 -9.62 -8.67
CA GLY A 11 14.51 -8.82 -8.31
C GLY A 11 14.13 -7.67 -7.39
N VAL A 12 15.00 -7.34 -6.42
CA VAL A 12 14.77 -6.28 -5.41
C VAL A 12 14.36 -4.95 -6.06
N GLY A 13 14.99 -4.57 -7.19
CA GLY A 13 14.62 -3.35 -7.92
C GLY A 13 13.17 -3.31 -8.40
N ARG A 14 12.61 -4.47 -8.81
CA ARG A 14 11.19 -4.55 -9.23
C ARG A 14 10.25 -4.44 -8.04
N ILE A 15 10.61 -5.00 -6.89
CA ILE A 15 9.84 -4.87 -5.64
C ILE A 15 9.78 -3.40 -5.21
N ILE A 16 10.94 -2.72 -5.19
CA ILE A 16 11.04 -1.29 -4.86
C ILE A 16 10.20 -0.47 -5.86
N GLY A 17 10.39 -0.70 -7.16
CA GLY A 17 9.65 -0.01 -8.21
C GLY A 17 8.14 -0.21 -8.11
N ALA A 18 7.69 -1.43 -7.78
CA ALA A 18 6.28 -1.75 -7.57
C ALA A 18 5.71 -0.99 -6.37
N GLY A 19 6.41 -1.00 -5.23
CA GLY A 19 6.00 -0.28 -4.03
C GLY A 19 5.90 1.23 -4.24
N ILE A 20 6.92 1.84 -4.84
CA ILE A 20 6.91 3.29 -5.16
C ILE A 20 5.74 3.61 -6.10
N THR A 21 5.56 2.83 -7.17
CA THR A 21 4.48 3.06 -8.13
C THR A 21 3.11 2.94 -7.48
N GLY A 22 2.87 1.88 -6.70
CA GLY A 22 1.61 1.70 -5.97
C GLY A 22 1.36 2.82 -4.96
N GLY A 23 2.38 3.23 -4.20
CA GLY A 23 2.30 4.30 -3.21
C GLY A 23 1.92 5.65 -3.83
N ILE A 24 2.55 6.02 -4.95
CA ILE A 24 2.24 7.27 -5.67
C ILE A 24 0.81 7.22 -6.23
N ILE A 25 0.39 6.10 -6.83
CA ILE A 25 -0.93 5.99 -7.44
C ILE A 25 -2.05 6.08 -6.38
N VAL A 26 -1.88 5.42 -5.23
CA VAL A 26 -2.87 5.50 -4.14
C VAL A 26 -2.93 6.89 -3.51
N ASP A 27 -1.78 7.57 -3.34
CA ASP A 27 -1.75 8.95 -2.87
C ASP A 27 -2.48 9.89 -3.81
N LEU A 28 -2.20 9.80 -5.11
CA LEU A 28 -2.87 10.60 -6.13
C LEU A 28 -4.38 10.38 -6.10
N PHE A 29 -4.83 9.14 -5.99
CA PHE A 29 -6.26 8.84 -5.84
C PHE A 29 -6.86 9.53 -4.63
N LEU A 30 -6.29 9.33 -3.43
CA LEU A 30 -6.81 9.88 -2.18
C LEU A 30 -6.82 11.42 -2.14
N ILE A 31 -5.82 12.04 -2.77
CA ILE A 31 -5.73 13.50 -2.90
C ILE A 31 -6.81 14.01 -3.87
N LEU A 32 -6.96 13.38 -5.05
CA LEU A 32 -7.92 13.79 -6.07
C LEU A 32 -9.38 13.60 -5.62
N THR A 33 -9.67 12.54 -4.86
CA THR A 33 -11.00 12.34 -4.27
C THR A 33 -11.26 13.18 -3.02
N ARG A 34 -10.27 13.98 -2.58
CA ARG A 34 -10.29 14.77 -1.34
C ARG A 34 -10.53 13.94 -0.06
N SER A 35 -10.29 12.63 -0.13
CA SER A 35 -10.41 11.72 1.01
C SER A 35 -9.26 11.90 1.99
N ALA A 36 -8.08 12.27 1.49
CA ALA A 36 -6.94 12.67 2.30
C ALA A 36 -6.17 13.79 1.56
N PRO A 37 -6.49 15.07 1.81
CA PRO A 37 -5.97 16.18 1.01
C PRO A 37 -4.49 16.46 1.28
N PHE A 38 -3.80 16.93 0.24
CA PHE A 38 -2.45 17.49 0.36
C PHE A 38 -2.50 18.88 1.03
N PRO A 39 -1.54 19.22 1.92
CA PRO A 39 -0.43 18.39 2.41
C PRO A 39 -0.77 17.55 3.65
N GLY A 40 -2.01 17.66 4.16
CA GLY A 40 -2.43 17.09 5.43
C GLY A 40 -2.21 15.59 5.55
N ILE A 41 -2.41 14.81 4.47
CA ILE A 41 -2.16 13.36 4.47
C ILE A 41 -0.73 13.01 4.90
N TYR A 42 0.27 13.76 4.43
CA TYR A 42 1.67 13.45 4.73
C TYR A 42 2.05 13.86 6.15
N MET A 43 1.55 14.99 6.64
CA MET A 43 1.72 15.36 8.06
C MET A 43 1.03 14.34 8.98
N PHE A 44 -0.15 13.85 8.59
CA PHE A 44 -0.85 12.79 9.29
C PHE A 44 -0.03 11.49 9.34
N ILE A 45 0.54 11.05 8.21
CA ILE A 45 1.43 9.88 8.18
C ILE A 45 2.66 10.10 9.07
N ALA A 46 3.29 11.28 9.00
CA ALA A 46 4.42 11.63 9.86
C ALA A 46 4.04 11.62 11.35
N SER A 47 2.81 11.98 11.70
CA SER A 47 2.32 11.96 13.08
C SER A 47 2.33 10.57 13.71
N GLY A 48 2.26 9.50 12.90
CA GLY A 48 2.40 8.13 13.40
C GLY A 48 3.78 7.81 13.99
N LEU A 49 4.81 8.60 13.63
CA LEU A 49 6.16 8.50 14.14
C LEU A 49 6.48 9.56 15.21
N VAL A 50 6.13 10.82 14.97
CA VAL A 50 6.53 11.96 15.82
C VAL A 50 5.39 12.58 16.64
N GLY A 51 4.19 12.01 16.55
CA GLY A 51 3.00 12.54 17.23
C GLY A 51 2.56 13.91 16.71
N PRO A 52 1.90 14.73 17.55
CA PRO A 52 1.37 16.04 17.17
C PRO A 52 2.41 17.04 16.64
N ALA A 53 3.70 16.82 16.93
CA ALA A 53 4.79 17.65 16.41
C ALA A 53 4.82 17.68 14.86
N ALA A 54 4.29 16.65 14.19
CA ALA A 54 4.19 16.58 12.74
C ALA A 54 3.44 17.76 12.10
N PHE A 55 2.56 18.43 12.86
CA PHE A 55 1.76 19.55 12.39
C PHE A 55 2.41 20.92 12.67
N ALA A 56 3.57 20.95 13.34
CA ALA A 56 4.25 22.20 13.70
C ALA A 56 5.09 22.80 12.56
N SER A 57 5.42 22.02 11.52
CA SER A 57 6.27 22.49 10.42
C SER A 57 6.01 21.74 9.12
N SER A 58 6.18 22.43 7.98
CA SER A 58 6.04 21.86 6.65
C SER A 58 7.12 20.83 6.30
N TRP A 59 8.25 20.77 7.01
CA TRP A 59 9.28 19.77 6.74
C TRP A 59 8.76 18.33 6.96
N TYR A 60 7.78 18.15 7.86
CA TYR A 60 7.16 16.86 8.12
C TYR A 60 6.38 16.30 6.93
N ILE A 61 6.06 17.12 5.93
CA ILE A 61 5.51 16.65 4.65
C ILE A 61 6.51 15.70 3.99
N ALA A 62 7.79 16.07 3.94
CA ALA A 62 8.84 15.24 3.34
C ALA A 62 9.03 13.93 4.13
N LEU A 63 8.98 14.00 5.47
CA LEU A 63 9.00 12.81 6.32
C LEU A 63 7.81 11.90 6.03
N GLY A 64 6.60 12.45 5.93
CA GLY A 64 5.38 11.72 5.61
C GLY A 64 5.45 11.01 4.27
N ILE A 65 5.93 11.69 3.22
CA ILE A 65 6.17 11.10 1.90
C ILE A 65 7.16 9.93 2.00
N ALA A 66 8.29 10.14 2.69
CA ALA A 66 9.30 9.09 2.85
C ALA A 66 8.74 7.86 3.58
N LEU A 67 8.00 8.07 4.68
CA LEU A 67 7.35 7.00 5.43
C LEU A 67 6.32 6.26 4.59
N HIS A 68 5.49 6.97 3.81
CA HIS A 68 4.48 6.34 2.97
C HIS A 68 5.11 5.45 1.89
N LEU A 69 6.19 5.91 1.25
CA LEU A 69 6.92 5.13 0.26
C LEU A 69 7.58 3.90 0.90
N ILE A 70 8.17 4.03 2.10
CA ILE A 70 8.75 2.88 2.83
C ILE A 70 7.68 1.83 3.11
N ILE A 71 6.51 2.25 3.64
CA ILE A 71 5.38 1.35 3.92
C ILE A 71 4.91 0.66 2.64
N SER A 72 4.81 1.40 1.54
CA SER A 72 4.40 0.88 0.24
C SER A 72 5.38 -0.18 -0.31
N ILE A 73 6.69 0.06 -0.16
CA ILE A 73 7.75 -0.91 -0.52
C ILE A 73 7.66 -2.16 0.36
N VAL A 74 7.44 -2.02 1.67
CA VAL A 74 7.28 -3.16 2.59
C VAL A 74 6.09 -4.03 2.17
N TRP A 75 4.95 -3.42 1.84
CA TRP A 75 3.79 -4.17 1.35
C TRP A 75 4.06 -4.85 0.00
N ALA A 76 4.74 -4.20 -0.94
CA ALA A 76 5.15 -4.84 -2.19
C ALA A 76 6.10 -6.02 -1.96
N ALA A 77 7.01 -5.93 -0.98
CA ALA A 77 7.88 -7.03 -0.58
C ALA A 77 7.09 -8.19 0.04
N ILE A 78 6.08 -7.91 0.88
CA ILE A 78 5.16 -8.91 1.43
C ILE A 78 4.39 -9.61 0.30
N TYR A 79 3.92 -8.86 -0.69
CA TYR A 79 3.25 -9.43 -1.86
C TYR A 79 4.13 -10.45 -2.58
N ALA A 80 5.36 -10.03 -2.91
CA ALA A 80 6.36 -10.86 -3.60
C ALA A 80 6.78 -12.10 -2.79
N ALA A 81 7.03 -11.95 -1.49
CA ALA A 81 7.60 -13.01 -0.66
C ALA A 81 6.56 -14.01 -0.15
N ILE A 82 5.34 -13.56 0.12
CA ILE A 82 4.30 -14.34 0.80
C ILE A 82 3.15 -14.65 -0.15
N PHE A 83 2.52 -13.64 -0.72
CA PHE A 83 1.26 -13.81 -1.47
C PHE A 83 1.42 -14.65 -2.74
N LEU A 84 2.49 -14.44 -3.52
CA LEU A 84 2.76 -15.25 -4.72
C LEU A 84 2.97 -16.73 -4.41
N ARG A 85 3.38 -17.05 -3.17
CA ARG A 85 3.60 -18.43 -2.72
C ARG A 85 2.34 -19.06 -2.14
N LEU A 86 1.52 -18.29 -1.44
CA LEU A 86 0.26 -18.78 -0.85
C LEU A 86 -0.81 -19.05 -1.92
N PHE A 87 -0.82 -18.27 -3.00
CA PHE A 87 -1.88 -18.31 -4.00
C PHE A 87 -1.34 -18.44 -5.45
N PRO A 88 -0.55 -19.47 -5.75
CA PRO A 88 0.16 -19.59 -7.03
C PRO A 88 -0.76 -19.90 -8.22
N LYS A 89 -2.00 -20.35 -7.97
CA LYS A 89 -2.98 -20.72 -9.00
C LYS A 89 -3.97 -19.61 -9.31
N LEU A 90 -4.00 -18.54 -8.50
CA LEU A 90 -4.89 -17.42 -8.77
C LEU A 90 -4.31 -16.56 -9.90
N PRO A 91 -5.16 -16.03 -10.80
CA PRO A 91 -4.71 -15.04 -11.75
C PRO A 91 -4.20 -13.79 -10.99
N TRP A 92 -3.28 -13.05 -11.60
CA TRP A 92 -2.61 -11.90 -10.96
C TRP A 92 -3.60 -10.88 -10.37
N TRP A 93 -4.74 -10.63 -11.04
CA TRP A 93 -5.78 -9.73 -10.57
C TRP A 93 -6.55 -10.28 -9.36
N GLY A 94 -6.76 -11.59 -9.28
CA GLY A 94 -7.39 -12.24 -8.12
C GLY A 94 -6.48 -12.12 -6.89
N ASN A 95 -5.18 -12.33 -7.09
CA ASN A 95 -4.17 -12.08 -6.07
C ASN A 95 -4.15 -10.61 -5.63
N ALA A 96 -4.28 -9.67 -6.56
CA ALA A 96 -4.35 -8.25 -6.25
C ALA A 96 -5.55 -7.89 -5.36
N VAL A 97 -6.74 -8.46 -5.64
CA VAL A 97 -7.94 -8.20 -4.84
C VAL A 97 -7.77 -8.69 -3.40
N ILE A 98 -7.36 -9.94 -3.21
CA ILE A 98 -7.16 -10.50 -1.86
C ILE A 98 -6.06 -9.71 -1.13
N PHE A 99 -4.96 -9.41 -1.82
CA PHE A 99 -3.87 -8.64 -1.24
C PHE A 99 -4.30 -7.23 -0.84
N GLY A 100 -5.03 -6.51 -1.69
CA GLY A 100 -5.52 -5.16 -1.40
C GLY A 100 -6.45 -5.12 -0.19
N VAL A 101 -7.31 -6.13 -0.01
CA VAL A 101 -8.12 -6.28 1.21
C VAL A 101 -7.22 -6.48 2.44
N VAL A 102 -6.18 -7.31 2.34
CA VAL A 102 -5.23 -7.51 3.44
C VAL A 102 -4.47 -6.23 3.78
N VAL A 103 -4.01 -5.47 2.79
CA VAL A 103 -3.34 -4.18 3.02
C VAL A 103 -4.29 -3.21 3.71
N MET A 104 -5.54 -3.08 3.24
CA MET A 104 -6.56 -2.25 3.87
C MET A 104 -6.73 -2.61 5.35
N LEU A 105 -6.92 -3.88 5.66
CA LEU A 105 -7.11 -4.34 7.04
C LEU A 105 -5.84 -4.11 7.87
N GLY A 106 -4.65 -4.35 7.32
CA GLY A 106 -3.37 -4.09 7.98
C GLY A 106 -3.18 -2.63 8.33
N MET A 107 -3.52 -1.72 7.42
CA MET A 107 -3.47 -0.28 7.67
C MET A 107 -4.51 0.15 8.71
N GLN A 108 -5.74 -0.38 8.66
CA GLN A 108 -6.76 -0.08 9.67
C GLN A 108 -6.31 -0.51 11.08
N VAL A 109 -5.71 -1.70 11.20
CA VAL A 109 -5.16 -2.20 12.47
C VAL A 109 -4.00 -1.31 12.95
N LEU A 110 -3.12 -0.88 12.06
CA LEU A 110 -2.01 0.03 12.39
C LEU A 110 -2.54 1.37 12.92
N LEU A 111 -3.50 1.98 12.21
CA LEU A 111 -4.10 3.27 12.59
C LEU A 111 -4.86 3.17 13.92
N LEU A 112 -5.59 2.08 14.13
CA LEU A 112 -6.28 1.81 15.39
C LEU A 112 -5.29 1.67 16.54
N GLY A 113 -4.23 0.89 16.37
CA GLY A 113 -3.19 0.69 17.38
C GLY A 113 -2.39 1.95 17.71
N LYS A 114 -2.36 2.93 16.79
CA LYS A 114 -1.75 4.24 16.99
C LYS A 114 -2.74 5.31 17.44
N HIS A 115 -4.02 4.97 17.60
CA HIS A 115 -5.10 5.90 17.93
C HIS A 115 -5.18 7.12 16.98
N LEU A 116 -4.87 6.91 15.70
CA LEU A 116 -4.82 7.98 14.70
C LEU A 116 -6.17 8.22 14.00
N GLU A 117 -7.03 7.21 13.95
CA GLU A 117 -8.38 7.32 13.37
C GLU A 117 -9.43 6.59 14.21
N PRO A 118 -10.73 6.94 14.05
CA PRO A 118 -11.82 6.13 14.57
C PRO A 118 -11.70 4.69 14.10
N ALA A 119 -12.13 3.74 14.96
CA ALA A 119 -11.94 2.31 14.71
C ALA A 119 -12.53 1.83 13.38
N PHE A 120 -13.59 2.47 12.87
CA PHE A 120 -14.26 2.09 11.64
C PHE A 120 -14.63 3.30 10.77
N PRO A 121 -14.34 3.26 9.46
CA PRO A 121 -14.82 4.28 8.53
C PRO A 121 -16.34 4.19 8.37
N THR A 122 -16.95 5.29 7.94
CA THR A 122 -18.35 5.29 7.49
C THR A 122 -18.52 4.33 6.30
N GLY A 123 -19.75 3.91 5.97
CA GLY A 123 -19.98 3.02 4.82
C GLY A 123 -19.38 3.55 3.51
N ALA A 124 -19.50 4.85 3.25
CA ALA A 124 -18.87 5.52 2.12
C ALA A 124 -17.34 5.58 2.23
N GLY A 125 -16.81 5.80 3.44
CA GLY A 125 -15.38 5.73 3.72
C GLY A 125 -14.80 4.35 3.46
N LEU A 126 -15.50 3.29 3.88
CA LEU A 126 -15.09 1.90 3.65
C LEU A 126 -14.94 1.58 2.16
N VAL A 127 -15.91 2.01 1.34
CA VAL A 127 -15.84 1.82 -0.13
C VAL A 127 -14.63 2.56 -0.70
N THR A 128 -14.40 3.79 -0.27
CA THR A 128 -13.27 4.60 -0.75
C THR A 128 -11.93 3.97 -0.37
N VAL A 129 -11.78 3.52 0.87
CA VAL A 129 -10.57 2.86 1.37
C VAL A 129 -10.35 1.52 0.66
N LEU A 130 -11.42 0.75 0.42
CA LEU A 130 -11.32 -0.51 -0.33
C LEU A 130 -10.84 -0.26 -1.76
N ILE A 131 -11.41 0.73 -2.45
CA ILE A 131 -10.98 1.12 -3.81
C ILE A 131 -9.53 1.58 -3.80
N ALA A 132 -9.13 2.41 -2.83
CA ALA A 132 -7.75 2.89 -2.70
C ALA A 132 -6.75 1.74 -2.62
N HIS A 133 -7.00 0.77 -1.73
CA HIS A 133 -6.06 -0.31 -1.48
C HIS A 133 -6.09 -1.42 -2.54
N VAL A 134 -7.26 -1.74 -3.08
CA VAL A 134 -7.40 -2.81 -4.09
C VAL A 134 -7.02 -2.30 -5.48
N VAL A 135 -7.64 -1.20 -5.92
CA VAL A 135 -7.53 -0.73 -7.31
C VAL A 135 -6.30 0.14 -7.50
N PHE A 136 -6.03 1.07 -6.57
CA PHE A 136 -4.99 2.07 -6.74
C PHE A 136 -3.64 1.68 -6.12
N PHE A 137 -3.60 0.70 -5.22
CA PHE A 137 -2.35 0.17 -4.66
C PHE A 137 -2.03 -1.25 -5.14
N ALA A 138 -2.86 -2.23 -4.77
CA ALA A 138 -2.53 -3.64 -4.98
C ALA A 138 -2.51 -4.07 -6.45
N LEU A 139 -3.41 -3.55 -7.29
CA LEU A 139 -3.48 -3.89 -8.70
C LEU A 139 -2.23 -3.42 -9.48
N PRO A 140 -1.75 -2.16 -9.35
CA PRO A 140 -0.46 -1.75 -9.92
C PRO A 140 0.72 -2.61 -9.44
N VAL A 141 0.81 -2.90 -8.14
CA VAL A 141 1.88 -3.73 -7.56
C VAL A 141 1.87 -5.14 -8.17
N ALA A 142 0.70 -5.79 -8.18
CA ALA A 142 0.51 -7.11 -8.75
C ALA A 142 0.81 -7.15 -10.24
N TYR A 143 0.40 -6.13 -10.99
CA TYR A 143 0.69 -6.01 -12.41
C TYR A 143 2.19 -5.95 -12.68
N ILE A 144 2.94 -5.13 -11.94
CA ILE A 144 4.40 -4.99 -12.10
C ILE A 144 5.14 -6.29 -11.76
N LEU A 145 4.64 -7.05 -10.78
CA LEU A 145 5.26 -8.29 -10.30
C LEU A 145 4.69 -9.57 -10.97
N ARG A 146 3.74 -9.45 -11.90
CA ARG A 146 3.02 -10.60 -12.48
C ARG A 146 3.91 -11.61 -13.22
N ASN A 147 5.03 -11.17 -13.78
CA ASN A 147 5.93 -12.05 -14.54
C ASN A 147 6.80 -12.93 -13.61
N ASP A 148 6.65 -12.78 -12.29
CA ASP A 148 7.35 -13.57 -11.27
C ASP A 148 6.41 -14.58 -10.56
N LEU A 149 5.20 -14.77 -11.10
CA LEU A 149 4.18 -15.72 -10.62
C LEU A 149 4.48 -17.18 -10.98
#